data_AF-A0A378VXP9-F1
#
_entry.id   AF-A0A378VXP9-F1
#
_cell.length_a   1.000
_cell.length_b   1.000
_cell.length_c   1.000
_cell.angle_alpha   90.00
_cell.angle_beta   90.00
_cell.angle_gamma   90.00
#
_symmetry.space_group_name_H-M   'P 1'
#
loop_
_entity.id
_entity.type
_entity.pdbx_description
1 polymer ?
#
loop_
_entity_poly.entity_id
_entity_poly.type
_entity_poly.pdbx_seq_one_letter_code
_entity_poly.pdbx_strand_id
1 'polypeptide(L)'
;MPRTWIAFGYVQRTSRTSRIFGSDLAKLVDENKLEPTEEQIKAVVANFAESYEDPQEVIDWYYADTSRLQAPTSLAVESNVVDFVWAKPK
;
A
#
# COMPACT_ATOMS: atom_id res chain seq x y z
N MET A 1 11.79 -45.99 39.51
CA MET A 1 12.93 -45.11 39.20
C MET A 1 12.47 -44.06 38.19
N PRO A 2 12.33 -42.77 38.54
CA PRO A 2 11.93 -41.72 37.59
C PRO A 2 13.15 -40.96 37.05
N ARG A 3 13.21 -40.74 35.73
CA ARG A 3 14.18 -39.81 35.12
C ARG A 3 13.38 -38.64 34.52
N THR A 4 13.41 -37.52 35.23
CA THR A 4 12.91 -36.22 34.80
C THR A 4 13.89 -35.61 33.79
N TRP A 5 13.40 -35.29 32.59
CA TRP A 5 14.12 -34.48 31.60
C TRP A 5 13.59 -33.05 31.67
N ILE A 6 14.37 -32.14 32.25
CA ILE A 6 14.12 -30.69 32.15
C ILE A 6 14.88 -30.22 30.92
N ALA A 7 14.19 -30.07 29.80
CA ALA A 7 14.75 -29.47 28.60
C ALA A 7 14.72 -27.94 28.72
N PHE A 8 15.90 -27.36 28.50
CA PHE A 8 16.21 -25.95 28.36
C PHE A 8 15.17 -25.17 27.53
N GLY A 9 14.51 -24.20 28.15
CA GLY A 9 13.76 -23.16 27.46
C GLY A 9 14.49 -21.83 27.56
N TYR A 10 15.34 -21.50 26.59
CA TYR A 10 15.85 -20.14 26.40
C TYR A 10 15.84 -19.76 24.91
N VAL A 11 15.41 -18.52 24.66
CA VAL A 11 15.40 -17.77 23.39
C VAL A 11 14.18 -18.00 22.50
N GLN A 12 13.08 -17.36 22.89
CA GLN A 12 12.18 -16.68 21.95
C GLN A 12 12.38 -15.17 22.15
N ARG A 13 13.43 -14.60 21.57
CA ARG A 13 13.55 -13.14 21.38
C ARG A 13 13.35 -12.86 19.91
N THR A 14 12.13 -13.10 19.42
CA THR A 14 11.69 -12.58 18.13
C THR A 14 11.56 -11.08 18.25
N SER A 15 12.35 -10.35 17.47
CA SER A 15 12.38 -8.89 17.40
C SER A 15 10.96 -8.31 17.27
N ARG A 16 10.44 -7.72 18.34
CA ARG A 16 9.21 -6.91 18.32
C ARG A 16 9.57 -5.49 17.91
N THR A 17 9.93 -5.26 16.66
CA THR A 17 10.06 -3.89 16.18
C THR A 17 9.76 -3.87 14.69
N SER A 18 8.81 -3.02 14.29
CA SER A 18 8.35 -2.76 12.91
C SER A 18 7.18 -3.61 12.36
N ARG A 19 6.07 -3.75 13.08
CA ARG A 19 4.79 -4.20 12.45
C ARG A 19 3.59 -3.30 12.70
N ILE A 20 3.67 -2.36 13.64
CA ILE A 20 2.48 -1.62 14.12
C ILE A 20 2.10 -0.40 13.26
N PHE A 21 3.05 0.28 12.63
CA PHE A 21 2.73 1.48 11.83
C PHE A 21 1.99 1.16 10.53
N GLY A 22 2.30 0.03 9.89
CA GLY A 22 1.61 -0.41 8.66
C GLY A 22 0.18 -0.89 8.91
N SER A 23 -0.12 -1.41 10.11
CA SER A 23 -1.46 -1.94 10.42
C SER A 23 -2.50 -0.85 10.69
N ASP A 24 -2.10 0.34 11.10
CA ASP A 24 -3.05 1.43 11.37
C ASP A 24 -3.43 2.21 10.09
N LEU A 25 -2.51 2.33 9.13
CA LEU A 25 -2.80 2.94 7.82
C LEU A 25 -3.76 2.07 6.98
N ALA A 26 -3.57 0.75 6.99
CA ALA A 26 -4.47 -0.18 6.30
C ALA A 26 -5.91 -0.12 6.85
N LYS A 27 -6.08 0.10 8.15
CA LYS A 27 -7.40 0.26 8.77
C LYS A 27 -8.09 1.57 8.35
N LEU A 28 -7.35 2.66 8.22
CA LEU A 28 -7.90 3.94 7.76
C LEU A 28 -8.43 3.88 6.32
N VAL A 29 -7.73 3.17 5.43
CA VAL A 29 -8.18 2.94 4.04
C VAL A 29 -9.50 2.16 4.01
N ASP A 30 -9.58 1.09 4.81
CA ASP A 30 -10.75 0.22 4.87
C ASP A 30 -11.96 0.93 5.52
N GLU A 31 -11.74 1.65 6.62
CA GLU A 31 -12.77 2.39 7.35
C GLU A 31 -13.34 3.58 6.56
N ASN A 32 -12.53 4.25 5.74
CA ASN A 32 -12.95 5.43 4.97
C ASN A 32 -13.27 5.12 3.50
N LYS A 33 -13.14 3.86 3.07
CA LYS A 33 -13.34 3.43 1.68
C LYS A 33 -12.76 4.43 0.69
N LEU A 34 -11.47 4.72 0.85
CA LEU A 34 -10.74 5.63 -0.04
C LEU A 34 -10.49 4.92 -1.39
N GLU A 35 -11.56 4.58 -2.10
CA GLU A 35 -11.50 4.08 -3.45
C GLU A 35 -11.04 5.25 -4.35
N PRO A 36 -9.94 5.08 -5.10
CA PRO A 36 -9.43 6.14 -5.94
C PRO A 36 -10.39 6.35 -7.11
N THR A 37 -10.64 7.61 -7.47
CA THR A 37 -11.47 7.90 -8.64
C THR A 37 -10.74 7.55 -9.92
N GLU A 38 -11.49 7.26 -10.99
CA GLU A 38 -10.88 6.95 -12.29
C GLU A 38 -10.02 8.11 -12.80
N GLU A 39 -10.38 9.37 -12.50
CA GLU A 39 -9.54 10.53 -12.83
C GLU A 39 -8.21 10.54 -12.09
N GLN A 40 -8.17 10.12 -10.82
CA GLN A 40 -6.92 10.03 -10.07
C GLN A 40 -6.01 8.94 -10.64
N ILE A 41 -6.58 7.78 -11.02
CA ILE A 41 -5.82 6.72 -11.67
C ILE A 41 -5.24 7.22 -13.00
N LYS A 42 -6.03 7.92 -13.82
CA LYS A 42 -5.56 8.55 -15.07
C LYS A 42 -4.46 9.57 -14.81
N ALA A 43 -4.59 10.41 -13.79
CA ALA A 43 -3.59 11.40 -13.45
C ALA A 43 -2.27 10.74 -13.04
N VAL A 44 -2.30 9.68 -12.24
CA VAL A 44 -1.11 8.91 -11.86
C VAL A 44 -0.46 8.31 -13.11
N VAL A 45 -1.23 7.64 -13.96
CA VAL A 45 -0.72 7.06 -15.22
C VAL A 45 -0.16 8.13 -16.16
N ALA A 46 -0.81 9.30 -16.26
CA ALA A 46 -0.34 10.42 -17.06
C ALA A 46 0.98 10.99 -16.52
N ASN A 47 1.14 11.12 -15.20
CA ASN A 47 2.42 11.51 -14.58
C ASN A 47 3.53 10.49 -14.88
N PHE A 48 3.22 9.18 -14.87
CA PHE A 48 4.19 8.17 -15.31
C PHE A 48 4.53 8.31 -16.80
N ALA A 49 3.52 8.62 -17.62
CA ALA A 49 3.65 8.75 -19.07
C ALA A 49 4.36 10.03 -19.52
N GLU A 50 4.38 11.11 -18.73
CA GLU A 50 5.04 12.39 -19.06
C GLU A 50 6.54 12.25 -19.35
N SER A 51 7.19 11.23 -18.79
CA SER A 51 8.62 10.96 -19.03
C SER A 51 8.89 10.14 -20.29
N TYR A 52 7.85 9.69 -20.99
CA TYR A 52 7.94 8.89 -22.21
C TYR A 52 7.74 9.76 -23.45
N GLU A 53 8.23 9.25 -24.60
CA GLU A 53 8.14 9.93 -25.88
C GLU A 53 6.70 10.02 -26.40
N ASP A 54 5.89 8.98 -26.16
CA ASP A 54 4.47 8.91 -26.51
C ASP A 54 3.60 8.60 -25.28
N PRO A 55 3.05 9.63 -24.60
CA PRO A 55 2.30 9.43 -23.37
C PRO A 55 0.96 8.70 -23.58
N GLN A 56 0.34 8.86 -24.76
CA GLN A 56 -0.93 8.19 -25.09
C GLN A 56 -0.78 6.68 -25.21
N GLU A 57 0.32 6.19 -25.79
CA GLU A 57 0.58 4.76 -25.93
C GLU A 57 0.76 4.09 -24.56
N VAL A 58 1.43 4.77 -23.62
CA VAL A 58 1.61 4.30 -22.25
C VAL A 58 0.25 4.18 -21.54
N ILE A 59 -0.60 5.20 -21.67
CA ILE A 59 -1.96 5.18 -21.11
C ILE A 59 -2.75 3.99 -21.67
N ASP A 60 -2.79 3.84 -23.00
CA ASP A 60 -3.51 2.73 -23.65
C ASP A 60 -2.96 1.37 -23.22
N TRP A 61 -1.64 1.24 -23.03
CA TRP A 61 -1.00 0.01 -22.54
C TRP A 61 -1.41 -0.34 -21.11
N TYR A 62 -1.62 0.65 -20.24
CA TYR A 62 -2.14 0.45 -18.89
C TYR A 62 -3.63 0.07 -18.90
N TYR A 63 -4.44 0.71 -19.75
CA TYR A 63 -5.87 0.41 -19.86
C TYR A 63 -6.20 -0.88 -20.62
N ALA A 64 -5.24 -1.41 -21.39
CA ALA A 64 -5.39 -2.70 -22.07
C ALA A 64 -5.51 -3.90 -21.11
N ASP A 65 -5.06 -3.78 -19.86
CA ASP A 65 -5.14 -4.85 -18.87
C ASP A 65 -5.40 -4.30 -17.46
N THR A 66 -6.53 -4.66 -16.87
CA THR A 66 -6.92 -4.22 -15.52
C THR A 66 -5.92 -4.66 -14.44
N SER A 67 -5.15 -5.73 -14.67
CA SER A 67 -4.09 -6.17 -13.76
C SER A 67 -2.95 -5.15 -13.68
N ARG A 68 -2.71 -4.38 -14.75
CA ARG A 68 -1.70 -3.32 -14.80
C ARG A 68 -2.16 -2.04 -14.10
N LEU A 69 -3.47 -1.84 -14.02
CA LEU A 69 -4.06 -0.71 -13.28
C LEU A 69 -3.94 -0.88 -11.76
N GLN A 70 -3.59 -2.06 -11.24
CA GLN A 70 -3.41 -2.28 -9.80
C GLN A 70 -2.33 -1.34 -9.22
N ALA A 71 -1.19 -1.18 -9.89
CA ALA A 71 -0.11 -0.32 -9.44
C ALA A 71 -0.49 1.17 -9.35
N PRO A 72 -1.02 1.82 -10.42
CA PRO A 72 -1.47 3.20 -10.33
C PRO A 72 -2.67 3.38 -9.39
N THR A 73 -3.54 2.37 -9.26
CA THR A 73 -4.65 2.37 -8.29
C THR A 73 -4.13 2.42 -6.85
N SER A 74 -3.16 1.57 -6.49
CA SER A 74 -2.55 1.59 -5.15
C SER A 74 -1.87 2.93 -4.84
N LEU A 75 -1.17 3.52 -5.81
CA LEU A 75 -0.55 4.84 -5.64
C LEU A 75 -1.58 5.96 -5.45
N ALA A 76 -2.69 5.91 -6.18
CA ALA A 76 -3.79 6.86 -5.99
C ALA A 76 -4.43 6.73 -4.59
N VAL A 77 -4.59 5.50 -4.08
CA VAL A 77 -5.04 5.25 -2.70
C VAL A 77 -4.06 5.85 -1.70
N GLU A 78 -2.75 5.63 -1.87
CA GLU A 78 -1.73 6.18 -0.99
C GLU A 78 -1.76 7.71 -0.95
N SER A 79 -1.93 8.36 -2.11
CA SER A 79 -2.09 9.81 -2.18
C SER A 79 -3.32 10.29 -1.39
N ASN A 80 -4.46 9.62 -1.55
CA ASN A 80 -5.69 9.95 -0.81
C ASN A 80 -5.51 9.78 0.72
N VAL A 81 -4.76 8.76 1.16
CA VAL A 81 -4.44 8.55 2.58
C VAL A 81 -3.56 9.66 3.12
N VAL A 82 -2.53 10.06 2.37
CA VAL A 82 -1.65 11.18 2.74
C VAL A 82 -2.48 12.45 2.88
N ASP A 83 -3.29 12.79 1.89
CA ASP A 83 -4.15 13.97 1.92
C ASP A 83 -5.13 13.93 3.10
N PHE A 84 -5.70 12.77 3.42
CA PHE A 84 -6.57 12.59 4.59
C PHE A 84 -5.84 12.85 5.92
N VAL A 85 -4.59 12.41 6.05
CA VAL A 85 -3.77 12.66 7.24
C VAL A 85 -3.46 14.16 7.37
N TRP A 86 -3.16 14.84 6.26
CA TRP A 86 -2.93 16.30 6.26
C TRP A 86 -4.19 17.12 6.47
N ALA A 87 -5.35 16.62 6.05
CA ALA A 87 -6.64 17.27 6.22
C ALA A 87 -7.15 17.25 7.66
N LYS A 88 -6.53 16.47 8.57
CA LYS A 88 -6.85 16.52 10.00
C LYS A 88 -6.19 17.77 10.61
N PRO A 89 -6.97 18.82 10.97
CA PRO A 89 -6.43 19.90 11.77
C PRO A 89 -5.99 19.36 13.13
N LYS A 90 -4.95 19.99 13.67
CA LYS A 90 -4.23 19.58 14.87
C LYS A 90 -5.06 19.75 16.15
#